data_AF-A0A2U1E4Q2-F1
#
_entry.id   AF-A0A2U1E4Q2-F1
#
_cell.length_a   1.000
_cell.length_b   1.000
_cell.length_c   1.000
_cell.angle_alpha   90.00
_cell.angle_beta   90.00
_cell.angle_gamma   90.00
#
_symmetry.space_group_name_H-M   'P 1'
#
loop_
_entity.id
_entity.type
_entity.pdbx_description
1 polymer ?
#
loop_
_entity_poly.entity_id
_entity_poly.type
_entity_poly.pdbx_seq_one_letter_code
_entity_poly.pdbx_strand_id
1 'polypeptide(L)'
;MKTYKFIDFGSTFTKLTLIDIEKEEIVATAKSYTTVGTDVKYGYEKAINELNEKVGGDYEVVKTLACSSAAGGLKMISIGLVPDLTAEAAKRAALGAGARVIANYAFKLNSSEFEKIAISNADIILLAGGTDGGNTETIIHNAKGLLEHDIKIPIVVAGNKSAEDDIKKIFEGKDNLYFTENVMPKINEINVEPARETIREIFMGNITKAKGMKNVESEISSVAMPTPQSVLKAAEVLSKGTTNEEGVGDLIVVDVGGATTDIHTVGWGDPTKPGVFTVGLEEPFAKRTVEGDLGMRYSSMSVYEASGMRMLRKYLDVSKYNPEEEYLKRYENTSFVSTTPEDIAFDEAMAKICVDLSVKRHAGVVEPVYSTTGVVYSQRGKDLSDVKILIGTGGVIVNSDNFDEILSAASFRPDDLNSLKPRFPDYYVDKRYILSAMGLLTMIDPDMAIRIMKKYILDTKVKNTSMPEEDEPAMI
;
A
#
# COMPACT_ATOMS: atom_id res chain seq x y z
N MET A 1 15.49 -19.39 25.24
CA MET A 1 15.21 -17.96 24.99
C MET A 1 13.71 -17.78 24.83
N LYS A 2 13.14 -16.65 25.28
CA LYS A 2 11.72 -16.31 25.05
C LYS A 2 11.61 -15.46 23.79
N THR A 3 10.67 -15.80 22.92
CA THR A 3 10.58 -15.17 21.59
C THR A 3 9.17 -14.77 21.19
N TYR A 4 9.09 -13.78 20.30
CA TYR A 4 7.91 -13.51 19.49
C TYR A 4 8.11 -14.09 18.08
N LYS A 5 7.04 -14.68 17.53
CA LYS A 5 7.01 -15.21 16.16
C LYS A 5 5.99 -14.43 15.33
N PHE A 6 6.44 -13.86 14.23
CA PHE A 6 5.60 -13.09 13.31
C PHE A 6 5.56 -13.77 11.95
N ILE A 7 4.36 -13.84 11.36
CA ILE A 7 4.12 -14.53 10.10
C ILE A 7 3.46 -13.56 9.12
N ASP A 8 4.03 -13.41 7.92
CA ASP A 8 3.43 -12.69 6.81
C ASP A 8 3.06 -13.69 5.71
N PHE A 9 1.78 -13.98 5.57
CA PHE A 9 1.25 -14.76 4.44
C PHE A 9 1.11 -13.84 3.22
N GLY A 10 2.23 -13.55 2.57
CA GLY A 10 2.24 -12.72 1.37
C GLY A 10 1.68 -13.44 0.14
N SER A 11 1.29 -12.70 -0.89
CA SER A 11 0.76 -13.25 -2.15
C SER A 11 1.76 -14.14 -2.91
N THR A 12 3.06 -13.93 -2.73
CA THR A 12 4.12 -14.73 -3.38
C THR A 12 4.92 -15.55 -2.37
N PHE A 13 5.28 -14.98 -1.22
CA PHE A 13 6.08 -15.64 -0.19
C PHE A 13 5.43 -15.54 1.19
N THR A 14 5.46 -16.65 1.91
CA THR A 14 5.18 -16.72 3.34
C THR A 14 6.48 -16.46 4.09
N LYS A 15 6.52 -15.46 4.94
CA LYS A 15 7.74 -14.99 5.63
C LYS A 15 7.56 -15.12 7.14
N LEU A 16 8.58 -15.61 7.82
CA LEU A 16 8.61 -15.77 9.27
C LEU A 16 9.75 -14.94 9.85
N THR A 17 9.49 -14.26 10.96
CA THR A 17 10.48 -13.53 11.76
C THR A 17 10.38 -13.97 13.21
N LEU A 18 11.52 -14.36 13.79
CA LEU A 18 11.65 -14.72 15.20
C LEU A 18 12.48 -13.67 15.92
N ILE A 19 11.96 -13.14 17.03
CA ILE A 19 12.59 -12.06 17.80
C ILE A 19 12.81 -12.52 19.24
N ASP A 20 14.03 -12.35 19.76
CA ASP A 20 14.36 -12.54 21.17
C ASP A 20 13.86 -11.34 21.97
N ILE A 21 13.01 -11.60 22.96
CA ILE A 21 12.34 -10.56 23.75
C ILE A 21 13.32 -9.84 24.69
N GLU A 22 14.29 -10.57 25.25
CA GLU A 22 15.21 -10.02 26.24
C GLU A 22 16.35 -9.25 25.57
N LYS A 23 16.81 -9.73 24.41
CA LYS A 23 17.89 -9.08 23.66
C LYS A 23 17.41 -8.03 22.66
N GLU A 24 16.12 -8.08 22.32
CA GLU A 24 15.52 -7.27 21.27
C GLU A 24 16.22 -7.44 19.91
N GLU A 25 16.50 -8.69 19.56
CA GLU A 25 17.22 -9.05 18.34
C GLU A 25 16.43 -10.02 17.47
N ILE A 26 16.60 -9.86 16.16
CA ILE A 26 16.09 -10.83 15.19
C ILE A 26 16.99 -12.06 15.25
N VAL A 27 16.45 -13.15 15.81
CA VAL A 27 17.14 -14.43 15.92
C VAL A 27 17.29 -15.06 14.53
N ALA A 28 16.19 -15.12 13.78
CA ALA A 28 16.17 -15.68 12.44
C ALA A 28 15.00 -15.12 11.62
N THR A 29 15.19 -15.11 10.31
CA THR A 29 14.12 -14.95 9.33
C THR A 29 14.16 -16.12 8.33
N ALA A 30 12.99 -16.51 7.86
CA ALA A 30 12.84 -17.57 6.86
C ALA A 30 11.70 -17.23 5.91
N LYS A 31 11.74 -17.78 4.68
CA LYS A 31 10.67 -17.56 3.71
C LYS A 31 10.50 -18.75 2.80
N SER A 32 9.26 -19.02 2.40
CA SER A 32 8.93 -20.04 1.43
C SER A 32 7.86 -19.51 0.48
N TYR A 33 7.76 -20.11 -0.72
CA TYR A 33 6.72 -19.76 -1.67
C TYR A 33 5.33 -20.02 -1.07
N THR A 34 4.41 -19.07 -1.22
CA THR A 34 3.05 -19.20 -0.69
C THR A 34 2.22 -20.16 -1.55
N THR A 35 1.64 -21.16 -0.93
CA THR A 35 0.89 -22.24 -1.59
C THR A 35 -0.63 -22.01 -1.59
N VAL A 36 -1.08 -20.80 -1.94
CA VAL A 36 -2.51 -20.40 -1.93
C VAL A 36 -3.38 -21.28 -2.84
N GLY A 37 -2.84 -21.73 -3.97
CA GLY A 37 -3.55 -22.56 -4.94
C GLY A 37 -3.85 -23.99 -4.45
N THR A 38 -3.15 -24.47 -3.42
CA THR A 38 -3.33 -25.81 -2.84
C THR A 38 -3.73 -25.70 -1.37
N ASP A 39 -2.76 -25.52 -0.48
CA ASP A 39 -2.95 -25.29 0.96
C ASP A 39 -1.77 -24.45 1.48
N VAL A 40 -2.07 -23.31 2.11
CA VAL A 40 -1.07 -22.38 2.69
C VAL A 40 -0.16 -23.06 3.71
N LYS A 41 -0.62 -24.14 4.35
CA LYS A 41 0.14 -24.92 5.32
C LYS A 41 1.48 -25.41 4.77
N TYR A 42 1.56 -25.87 3.51
CA TYR A 42 2.81 -26.38 2.95
C TYR A 42 3.90 -25.30 2.85
N GLY A 43 3.52 -24.09 2.43
CA GLY A 43 4.41 -22.94 2.41
C GLY A 43 4.90 -22.58 3.82
N TYR A 44 3.99 -22.56 4.79
CA TYR A 44 4.30 -22.30 6.20
C TYR A 44 5.24 -23.37 6.80
N GLU A 45 4.94 -24.65 6.63
CA GLU A 45 5.74 -25.77 7.16
C GLU A 45 7.17 -25.76 6.61
N LYS A 46 7.35 -25.42 5.33
CA LYS A 46 8.68 -25.26 4.75
C LYS A 46 9.44 -24.08 5.37
N ALA A 47 8.77 -22.94 5.58
CA ALA A 47 9.39 -21.77 6.16
C ALA A 47 9.72 -21.94 7.65
N ILE A 48 8.88 -22.64 8.44
CA ILE A 48 9.16 -22.92 9.85
C ILE A 48 10.31 -23.92 10.01
N ASN A 49 10.43 -24.92 9.12
CA ASN A 49 11.56 -25.85 9.13
C ASN A 49 12.88 -25.09 8.86
N GLU A 50 12.92 -24.24 7.83
CA GLU A 50 14.08 -23.39 7.55
C GLU A 50 14.40 -22.45 8.72
N LEU A 51 13.37 -21.88 9.37
CA LEU A 51 13.56 -21.03 10.55
C LEU A 51 14.22 -21.81 11.69
N ASN A 52 13.71 -23.00 12.01
CA ASN A 52 14.22 -23.85 13.08
C ASN A 52 15.67 -24.30 12.82
N GLU A 53 15.99 -24.66 11.58
CA GLU A 53 17.36 -24.98 11.16
C GLU A 53 18.32 -23.80 11.38
N LYS A 54 17.90 -22.57 11.05
CA LYS A 54 18.70 -21.36 11.27
C LYS A 54 18.89 -21.01 12.75
N VAL A 55 17.87 -21.27 13.59
CA VAL A 55 17.97 -21.02 15.03
C VAL A 55 18.90 -22.03 15.70
N GLY A 56 18.86 -23.30 15.28
CA GLY A 56 19.80 -24.33 15.73
C GLY A 56 19.69 -24.72 17.22
N GLY A 57 18.61 -24.37 17.91
CA GLY A 57 18.38 -24.66 19.31
C GLY A 57 16.95 -24.38 19.78
N ASP A 58 16.66 -24.74 21.04
CA ASP A 58 15.31 -24.61 21.60
C ASP A 58 14.96 -23.15 21.97
N TYR A 59 13.72 -22.78 21.69
CA TYR A 59 13.14 -21.48 22.05
C TYR A 59 11.68 -21.63 22.48
N GLU A 60 11.23 -20.72 23.34
CA GLU A 60 9.85 -20.64 23.80
C GLU A 60 9.14 -19.50 23.08
N VAL A 61 8.13 -19.80 22.27
CA VAL A 61 7.31 -18.77 21.61
C VAL A 61 6.25 -18.27 22.58
N VAL A 62 6.42 -17.03 23.05
CA VAL A 62 5.46 -16.37 23.96
C VAL A 62 4.20 -15.94 23.22
N LYS A 63 4.34 -15.49 21.97
CA LYS A 63 3.21 -15.03 21.15
C LYS A 63 3.48 -15.20 19.66
N THR A 64 2.45 -15.64 18.93
CA THR A 64 2.48 -15.73 17.46
C THR A 64 1.40 -14.83 16.86
N LEU A 65 1.79 -13.83 16.08
CA LEU A 65 0.85 -13.02 15.30
C LEU A 65 1.09 -13.20 13.80
N ALA A 66 0.02 -13.06 13.02
CA ALA A 66 0.11 -13.13 11.57
C ALA A 66 -0.54 -11.94 10.87
N CYS A 67 -0.03 -11.57 9.70
CA CYS A 67 -0.71 -10.74 8.71
C CYS A 67 -0.85 -11.52 7.40
N SER A 68 -1.76 -11.08 6.52
CA SER A 68 -2.02 -11.80 5.27
C SER A 68 -2.38 -10.89 4.10
N SER A 69 -1.83 -11.21 2.93
CA SER A 69 -2.28 -10.76 1.61
C SER A 69 -2.48 -11.92 0.61
N ALA A 70 -2.26 -13.16 1.06
CA ALA A 70 -2.30 -14.37 0.26
C ALA A 70 -3.67 -14.69 -0.37
N ALA A 71 -4.78 -14.16 0.16
CA ALA A 71 -6.13 -14.39 -0.37
C ALA A 71 -6.45 -13.60 -1.67
N GLY A 72 -5.44 -13.12 -2.41
CA GLY A 72 -5.62 -12.36 -3.65
C GLY A 72 -5.75 -10.83 -3.47
N GLY A 73 -5.50 -10.34 -2.25
CA GLY A 73 -5.70 -8.95 -1.84
C GLY A 73 -7.18 -8.56 -1.80
N LEU A 74 -7.60 -7.78 -0.81
CA LEU A 74 -8.98 -7.30 -0.71
C LEU A 74 -9.31 -6.40 -1.91
N LYS A 75 -10.18 -6.83 -2.82
CA LYS A 75 -10.62 -6.04 -3.99
C LYS A 75 -11.90 -5.29 -3.67
N MET A 76 -11.91 -3.99 -3.92
CA MET A 76 -13.05 -3.15 -3.60
C MET A 76 -13.52 -2.30 -4.77
N ILE A 77 -14.81 -2.02 -4.78
CA ILE A 77 -15.41 -0.98 -5.60
C ILE A 77 -15.86 0.14 -4.66
N SER A 78 -15.48 1.38 -4.96
CA SER A 78 -15.99 2.56 -4.26
C SER A 78 -17.02 3.28 -5.13
N ILE A 79 -18.11 3.75 -4.52
CA ILE A 79 -19.16 4.52 -5.17
C ILE A 79 -19.36 5.79 -4.34
N GLY A 80 -19.39 6.96 -4.98
CA GLY A 80 -19.68 8.23 -4.31
C GLY A 80 -20.59 9.17 -5.09
N LEU A 81 -20.88 10.33 -4.52
CA LEU A 81 -21.70 11.38 -5.12
C LEU A 81 -21.01 12.04 -6.31
N VAL A 82 -19.79 12.55 -6.14
CA VAL A 82 -18.98 13.17 -7.21
C VAL A 82 -17.51 12.72 -7.10
N PRO A 83 -16.72 12.74 -8.20
CA PRO A 83 -15.35 12.23 -8.25
C PRO A 83 -14.44 12.84 -7.17
N ASP A 84 -14.32 14.18 -7.13
CA ASP A 84 -13.35 14.88 -6.27
C ASP A 84 -13.76 15.00 -4.78
N LEU A 85 -14.91 14.45 -4.38
CA LEU A 85 -15.41 14.51 -2.99
C LEU A 85 -15.61 13.11 -2.41
N THR A 86 -16.85 12.70 -2.16
CA THR A 86 -17.16 11.44 -1.46
C THR A 86 -16.65 10.19 -2.18
N ALA A 87 -16.51 10.22 -3.52
CA ALA A 87 -15.96 9.07 -4.25
C ALA A 87 -14.46 8.92 -3.95
N GLU A 88 -13.72 10.04 -3.95
CA GLU A 88 -12.32 10.06 -3.53
C GLU A 88 -12.16 9.72 -2.04
N ALA A 89 -13.02 10.22 -1.15
CA ALA A 89 -13.01 9.85 0.27
C ALA A 89 -13.23 8.33 0.48
N ALA A 90 -14.18 7.73 -0.25
CA ALA A 90 -14.42 6.29 -0.22
C ALA A 90 -13.21 5.50 -0.76
N LYS A 91 -12.61 5.95 -1.87
CA LYS A 91 -11.39 5.36 -2.42
C LYS A 91 -10.25 5.39 -1.39
N ARG A 92 -10.06 6.52 -0.70
CA ARG A 92 -9.05 6.67 0.37
C ARG A 92 -9.30 5.74 1.55
N ALA A 93 -10.55 5.58 1.98
CA ALA A 93 -10.92 4.61 3.03
C ALA A 93 -10.55 3.18 2.63
N ALA A 94 -10.91 2.76 1.42
CA ALA A 94 -10.60 1.41 0.93
C ALA A 94 -9.08 1.17 0.84
N LEU A 95 -8.32 2.10 0.23
CA LEU A 95 -6.85 1.99 0.13
C LEU A 95 -6.19 1.91 1.51
N GLY A 96 -6.68 2.72 2.45
CA GLY A 96 -6.22 2.75 3.82
C GLY A 96 -6.53 1.48 4.61
N ALA A 97 -7.59 0.76 4.27
CA ALA A 97 -7.93 -0.55 4.85
C ALA A 97 -7.05 -1.70 4.28
N GLY A 98 -6.06 -1.39 3.44
CA GLY A 98 -5.21 -2.37 2.78
C GLY A 98 -5.84 -2.98 1.52
N ALA A 99 -6.94 -2.41 1.01
CA ALA A 99 -7.59 -2.89 -0.21
C ALA A 99 -6.90 -2.42 -1.49
N ARG A 100 -7.24 -3.09 -2.60
CA ARG A 100 -7.04 -2.65 -3.98
C ARG A 100 -8.38 -2.19 -4.54
N VAL A 101 -8.49 -0.90 -4.88
CA VAL A 101 -9.69 -0.36 -5.51
C VAL A 101 -9.67 -0.68 -7.00
N ILE A 102 -10.53 -1.60 -7.44
CA ILE A 102 -10.59 -2.07 -8.84
C ILE A 102 -11.48 -1.20 -9.72
N ALA A 103 -12.43 -0.46 -9.11
CA ALA A 103 -13.22 0.56 -9.77
C ALA A 103 -13.65 1.62 -8.77
N ASN A 104 -13.70 2.89 -9.20
CA ASN A 104 -14.22 4.01 -8.44
C ASN A 104 -15.28 4.72 -9.29
N TYR A 105 -16.54 4.64 -8.88
CA TYR A 105 -17.66 5.26 -9.57
C TYR A 105 -18.16 6.49 -8.84
N ALA A 106 -18.77 7.41 -9.59
CA ALA A 106 -19.40 8.61 -9.06
C ALA A 106 -20.73 8.88 -9.75
N PHE A 107 -21.54 9.74 -9.16
CA PHE A 107 -22.87 10.12 -9.64
C PHE A 107 -23.88 8.96 -9.59
N LYS A 108 -25.04 9.18 -10.23
CA LYS A 108 -26.06 8.15 -10.42
C LYS A 108 -25.54 7.16 -11.46
N LEU A 109 -25.38 5.90 -11.06
CA LEU A 109 -24.90 4.86 -11.96
C LEU A 109 -25.97 4.50 -13.00
N ASN A 110 -25.52 4.17 -14.20
CA ASN A 110 -26.35 3.63 -15.26
C ASN A 110 -26.32 2.09 -15.30
N SER A 111 -27.23 1.47 -16.06
CA SER A 111 -27.34 0.00 -16.17
C SER A 111 -26.03 -0.69 -16.56
N SER A 112 -25.26 -0.12 -17.48
CA SER A 112 -23.98 -0.72 -17.91
C SER A 112 -22.92 -0.72 -16.80
N GLU A 113 -22.97 0.26 -15.89
CA GLU A 113 -22.08 0.30 -14.73
C GLU A 113 -22.50 -0.75 -13.69
N PHE A 114 -23.80 -0.92 -13.45
CA PHE A 114 -24.30 -2.00 -12.59
C PHE A 114 -23.95 -3.38 -13.15
N GLU A 115 -24.07 -3.60 -14.46
CA GLU A 115 -23.67 -4.84 -15.12
C GLU A 115 -22.17 -5.12 -14.92
N LYS A 116 -21.31 -4.09 -15.07
CA LYS A 116 -19.86 -4.22 -14.79
C LYS A 116 -19.59 -4.59 -13.34
N ILE A 117 -20.33 -4.01 -12.39
CA ILE A 117 -20.22 -4.36 -10.96
C ILE A 117 -20.65 -5.82 -10.74
N ALA A 118 -21.74 -6.26 -11.38
CA ALA A 118 -22.30 -7.61 -11.24
C ALA A 118 -21.31 -8.72 -11.66
N ILE A 119 -20.57 -8.50 -12.75
CA ILE A 119 -19.58 -9.45 -13.26
C ILE A 119 -18.17 -9.25 -12.68
N SER A 120 -18.00 -8.25 -11.80
CA SER A 120 -16.70 -7.98 -11.18
C SER A 120 -16.33 -9.06 -10.17
N ASN A 121 -15.03 -9.17 -9.88
CA ASN A 121 -14.50 -9.99 -8.80
C ASN A 121 -14.21 -9.18 -7.54
N ALA A 122 -15.02 -8.15 -7.25
CA ALA A 122 -14.90 -7.36 -6.03
C ALA A 122 -15.38 -8.16 -4.81
N ASP A 123 -14.68 -7.99 -3.70
CA ASP A 123 -15.01 -8.62 -2.43
C ASP A 123 -15.97 -7.74 -1.59
N ILE A 124 -15.88 -6.41 -1.74
CA ILE A 124 -16.71 -5.43 -1.01
C ILE A 124 -17.03 -4.23 -1.91
N ILE A 125 -18.26 -3.72 -1.81
CA ILE A 125 -18.67 -2.42 -2.33
C ILE A 125 -18.74 -1.42 -1.17
N LEU A 126 -17.99 -0.32 -1.26
CA LEU A 126 -18.12 0.82 -0.36
C LEU A 126 -19.05 1.85 -0.99
N LEU A 127 -20.29 1.91 -0.51
CA LEU A 127 -21.32 2.85 -0.96
C LEU A 127 -21.28 4.08 -0.07
N ALA A 128 -20.71 5.16 -0.60
CA ALA A 128 -20.69 6.48 0.01
C ALA A 128 -21.54 7.47 -0.81
N GLY A 129 -21.63 8.70 -0.33
CA GLY A 129 -22.28 9.79 -1.06
C GLY A 129 -23.10 10.70 -0.16
N GLY A 130 -23.03 12.00 -0.47
CA GLY A 130 -23.64 13.06 0.32
C GLY A 130 -22.93 13.29 1.66
N THR A 131 -22.93 14.54 2.11
CA THR A 131 -22.65 14.89 3.50
C THR A 131 -23.86 14.54 4.37
N ASP A 132 -23.69 14.51 5.68
CA ASP A 132 -24.79 14.28 6.60
C ASP A 132 -25.82 15.41 6.53
N GLY A 133 -27.07 15.07 6.22
CA GLY A 133 -28.13 16.06 5.96
C GLY A 133 -28.08 16.69 4.56
N GLY A 134 -27.14 16.27 3.71
CA GLY A 134 -26.99 16.74 2.33
C GLY A 134 -27.80 15.91 1.33
N ASN A 135 -27.26 15.72 0.12
CA ASN A 135 -27.90 14.95 -0.95
C ASN A 135 -28.13 13.49 -0.54
N THR A 136 -29.37 13.03 -0.58
CA THR A 136 -29.76 11.62 -0.36
C THR A 136 -30.08 10.90 -1.68
N GLU A 137 -30.44 11.64 -2.74
CA GLU A 137 -30.95 11.06 -3.98
C GLU A 137 -29.98 10.08 -4.65
N THR A 138 -28.69 10.44 -4.75
CA THR A 138 -27.72 9.66 -5.51
C THR A 138 -27.40 8.33 -4.81
N ILE A 139 -27.17 8.37 -3.50
CA ILE A 139 -26.85 7.16 -2.74
C ILE A 139 -28.05 6.20 -2.70
N ILE A 140 -29.28 6.73 -2.61
CA ILE A 140 -30.52 5.93 -2.67
C ILE A 140 -30.72 5.34 -4.07
N HIS A 141 -30.49 6.12 -5.14
CA HIS A 141 -30.55 5.62 -6.53
C HIS A 141 -29.58 4.46 -6.74
N ASN A 142 -28.32 4.63 -6.31
CA ASN A 142 -27.30 3.60 -6.45
C ASN A 142 -27.62 2.36 -5.60
N ALA A 143 -28.14 2.54 -4.38
CA ALA A 143 -28.60 1.43 -3.54
C ALA A 143 -29.71 0.59 -4.23
N LYS A 144 -30.71 1.25 -4.83
CA LYS A 144 -31.78 0.56 -5.58
C LYS A 144 -31.23 -0.22 -6.77
N GLY A 145 -30.36 0.41 -7.57
CA GLY A 145 -29.78 -0.26 -8.73
C GLY A 145 -28.92 -1.48 -8.36
N LEU A 146 -28.17 -1.42 -7.25
CA LEU A 146 -27.41 -2.57 -6.72
C LEU A 146 -28.34 -3.74 -6.32
N LEU A 147 -29.53 -3.46 -5.79
CA LEU A 147 -30.53 -4.50 -5.52
C LEU A 147 -31.16 -5.03 -6.81
N GLU A 148 -31.61 -4.15 -7.70
CA GLU A 148 -32.32 -4.49 -8.94
C GLU A 148 -31.48 -5.36 -9.89
N HIS A 149 -30.16 -5.18 -9.88
CA HIS A 149 -29.22 -5.98 -10.68
C HIS A 149 -28.67 -7.21 -9.92
N ASP A 150 -29.32 -7.58 -8.81
CA ASP A 150 -29.02 -8.77 -7.99
C ASP A 150 -27.56 -8.89 -7.52
N ILE A 151 -26.94 -7.76 -7.17
CA ILE A 151 -25.54 -7.71 -6.76
C ILE A 151 -25.35 -8.44 -5.42
N LYS A 152 -24.65 -9.57 -5.45
CA LYS A 152 -24.39 -10.42 -4.26
C LYS A 152 -23.22 -9.96 -3.39
N ILE A 153 -22.39 -9.06 -3.92
CA ILE A 153 -21.20 -8.55 -3.23
C ILE A 153 -21.62 -7.87 -1.91
N PRO A 154 -20.91 -8.11 -0.79
CA PRO A 154 -21.10 -7.38 0.46
C PRO A 154 -21.04 -5.86 0.28
N ILE A 155 -21.93 -5.12 0.96
CA ILE A 155 -22.04 -3.67 0.84
C ILE A 155 -21.75 -3.03 2.21
N VAL A 156 -20.79 -2.12 2.25
CA VAL A 156 -20.53 -1.21 3.37
C VAL A 156 -21.10 0.15 3.00
N VAL A 157 -22.08 0.63 3.77
CA VAL A 157 -22.70 1.95 3.60
C VAL A 157 -22.00 2.92 4.55
N ALA A 158 -21.33 3.91 3.97
CA ALA A 158 -20.53 4.91 4.69
C ALA A 158 -20.80 6.31 4.13
N GLY A 159 -22.08 6.63 3.91
CA GLY A 159 -22.54 7.89 3.30
C GLY A 159 -23.56 8.61 4.17
N ASN A 160 -24.29 9.53 3.55
CA ASN A 160 -25.23 10.44 4.22
C ASN A 160 -26.17 9.71 5.20
N LYS A 161 -26.05 10.02 6.50
CA LYS A 161 -26.89 9.44 7.57
C LYS A 161 -28.39 9.59 7.33
N SER A 162 -28.81 10.66 6.64
CA SER A 162 -30.23 10.92 6.36
C SER A 162 -30.84 9.94 5.33
N ALA A 163 -30.01 9.19 4.61
CA ALA A 163 -30.46 8.15 3.68
C ALA A 163 -30.50 6.75 4.32
N GLU A 164 -30.00 6.60 5.56
CA GLU A 164 -29.75 5.30 6.17
C GLU A 164 -31.03 4.46 6.32
N ASP A 165 -32.12 5.05 6.81
CA ASP A 165 -33.40 4.35 6.99
C ASP A 165 -34.01 3.87 5.67
N ASP A 166 -33.85 4.64 4.60
CA ASP A 166 -34.33 4.25 3.27
C ASP A 166 -33.46 3.14 2.67
N ILE A 167 -32.14 3.20 2.86
CA ILE A 167 -31.21 2.16 2.42
C ILE A 167 -31.48 0.84 3.18
N LYS A 168 -31.75 0.91 4.49
CA LYS A 168 -32.16 -0.26 5.29
C LYS A 168 -33.41 -0.92 4.73
N LYS A 169 -34.43 -0.14 4.35
CA LYS A 169 -35.65 -0.65 3.72
C LYS A 169 -35.39 -1.25 2.34
N ILE A 170 -34.53 -0.63 1.53
CA ILE A 170 -34.17 -1.14 0.19
C ILE A 170 -33.54 -2.53 0.30
N PHE A 171 -32.60 -2.70 1.23
CA PHE A 171 -31.88 -3.96 1.41
C PHE A 171 -32.46 -4.86 2.50
N GLU A 172 -33.74 -4.71 2.83
CA GLU A 172 -34.42 -5.56 3.81
C GLU A 172 -34.28 -7.04 3.40
N GLY A 173 -33.75 -7.88 4.29
CA GLY A 173 -33.49 -9.30 4.03
C GLY A 173 -32.15 -9.62 3.35
N LYS A 174 -31.26 -8.65 3.13
CA LYS A 174 -29.88 -8.91 2.67
C LYS A 174 -28.94 -9.16 3.86
N ASP A 175 -28.30 -10.33 3.89
CA ASP A 175 -27.43 -10.73 5.01
C ASP A 175 -26.07 -10.00 5.08
N ASN A 176 -25.59 -9.47 3.95
CA ASN A 176 -24.23 -8.89 3.82
C ASN A 176 -24.27 -7.36 3.64
N LEU A 177 -25.02 -6.67 4.50
CA LEU A 177 -25.12 -5.21 4.54
C LEU A 177 -24.55 -4.69 5.86
N TYR A 178 -23.63 -3.73 5.78
CA TYR A 178 -22.94 -3.16 6.92
C TYR A 178 -23.08 -1.63 6.88
N PHE A 179 -23.33 -1.01 8.03
CA PHE A 179 -23.39 0.45 8.18
C PHE A 179 -22.24 0.92 9.06
N THR A 180 -21.68 2.07 8.70
CA THR A 180 -20.61 2.75 9.44
C THR A 180 -20.78 4.26 9.28
N GLU A 181 -19.96 5.03 9.98
CA GLU A 181 -20.02 6.49 9.88
C GLU A 181 -19.69 6.97 8.45
N ASN A 182 -20.22 8.14 8.10
CA ASN A 182 -20.00 8.74 6.79
C ASN A 182 -18.51 9.03 6.57
N VAL A 183 -17.94 8.63 5.42
CA VAL A 183 -16.53 8.92 5.09
C VAL A 183 -16.24 10.41 4.89
N MET A 184 -17.29 11.21 4.66
CA MET A 184 -17.19 12.65 4.50
C MET A 184 -18.46 13.34 5.07
N PRO A 185 -18.60 13.42 6.40
CA PRO A 185 -19.84 13.89 7.04
C PRO A 185 -20.13 15.36 6.76
N LYS A 186 -19.09 16.19 6.54
CA LYS A 186 -19.20 17.58 6.08
C LYS A 186 -18.30 17.84 4.88
N ILE A 187 -18.57 18.90 4.13
CA ILE A 187 -17.71 19.28 3.00
C ILE A 187 -16.29 19.51 3.52
N ASN A 188 -15.31 18.85 2.89
CA ASN A 188 -13.89 18.87 3.23
C ASN A 188 -13.51 18.27 4.60
N GLU A 189 -14.41 17.58 5.30
CA GLU A 189 -14.12 16.85 6.54
C GLU A 189 -14.09 15.36 6.23
N ILE A 190 -12.96 14.69 6.40
CA ILE A 190 -12.77 13.27 6.08
C ILE A 190 -12.84 12.43 7.37
N ASN A 191 -13.66 11.39 7.38
CA ASN A 191 -13.83 10.46 8.50
C ASN A 191 -13.74 9.00 8.04
N VAL A 192 -12.54 8.55 7.68
CA VAL A 192 -12.34 7.23 7.03
C VAL A 192 -12.10 6.08 7.99
N GLU A 193 -11.71 6.35 9.24
CA GLU A 193 -11.34 5.30 10.20
C GLU A 193 -12.48 4.31 10.50
N PRO A 194 -13.74 4.75 10.73
CA PRO A 194 -14.85 3.82 10.95
C PRO A 194 -15.09 2.89 9.76
N ALA A 195 -15.02 3.43 8.54
CA ALA A 195 -15.16 2.63 7.33
C ALA A 195 -14.00 1.64 7.15
N ARG A 196 -12.75 2.07 7.44
CA ARG A 196 -11.56 1.20 7.39
C ARG A 196 -11.69 0.01 8.33
N GLU A 197 -12.19 0.24 9.55
CA GLU A 197 -12.40 -0.82 10.54
C GLU A 197 -13.46 -1.83 10.07
N THR A 198 -14.62 -1.36 9.62
CA THR A 198 -15.68 -2.25 9.11
C THR A 198 -15.19 -3.09 7.92
N ILE A 199 -14.46 -2.48 6.99
CA ILE A 199 -13.86 -3.17 5.84
C ILE A 199 -12.87 -4.24 6.31
N ARG A 200 -12.04 -3.92 7.31
CA ARG A 200 -11.07 -4.84 7.90
C ARG A 200 -11.79 -6.04 8.52
N GLU A 201 -12.81 -5.83 9.34
CA GLU A 201 -13.56 -6.91 9.99
C GLU A 201 -14.16 -7.89 8.98
N ILE A 202 -14.77 -7.38 7.91
CA ILE A 202 -15.33 -8.21 6.83
C ILE A 202 -14.23 -9.03 6.15
N PHE A 203 -13.10 -8.40 5.84
CA PHE A 203 -11.97 -9.08 5.20
C PHE A 203 -11.37 -10.16 6.10
N MET A 204 -11.18 -9.87 7.39
CA MET A 204 -10.67 -10.82 8.37
C MET A 204 -11.60 -12.02 8.56
N GLY A 205 -12.92 -11.79 8.58
CA GLY A 205 -13.93 -12.84 8.61
C GLY A 205 -13.95 -13.74 7.35
N ASN A 206 -13.40 -13.25 6.23
CA ASN A 206 -13.25 -14.02 5.00
C ASN A 206 -11.89 -14.75 4.93
N ILE A 207 -10.82 -14.18 5.47
CA ILE A 207 -9.49 -14.84 5.54
C ILE A 207 -9.56 -16.12 6.36
N THR A 208 -10.26 -16.11 7.50
CA THR A 208 -10.45 -17.32 8.34
C THR A 208 -11.22 -18.43 7.61
N LYS A 209 -11.93 -18.11 6.52
CA LYS A 209 -12.62 -19.08 5.65
C LYS A 209 -11.75 -19.57 4.48
N ALA A 210 -10.57 -18.96 4.24
CA ALA A 210 -9.69 -19.34 3.13
C ALA A 210 -9.11 -20.76 3.31
N LYS A 211 -8.90 -21.45 2.18
CA LYS A 211 -8.41 -22.84 2.17
C LYS A 211 -7.05 -22.94 2.88
N GLY A 212 -6.98 -23.80 3.89
CA GLY A 212 -5.74 -24.08 4.62
C GLY A 212 -5.45 -23.18 5.82
N MET A 213 -6.06 -21.99 5.92
CA MET A 213 -5.80 -21.07 7.05
C MET A 213 -6.25 -21.67 8.39
N LYS A 214 -7.40 -22.36 8.41
CA LYS A 214 -7.89 -23.13 9.56
C LYS A 214 -6.92 -24.20 10.07
N ASN A 215 -6.06 -24.72 9.20
CA ASN A 215 -5.08 -25.75 9.55
C ASN A 215 -3.83 -25.17 10.24
N VAL A 216 -3.63 -23.85 10.17
CA VAL A 216 -2.52 -23.12 10.79
C VAL A 216 -3.01 -22.26 11.97
N GLU A 217 -4.31 -22.00 12.07
CA GLU A 217 -4.95 -21.24 13.17
C GLU A 217 -4.63 -21.80 14.57
N SER A 218 -4.41 -23.10 14.75
CA SER A 218 -4.05 -23.66 16.06
C SER A 218 -2.68 -23.20 16.57
N GLU A 219 -1.80 -22.75 15.67
CA GLU A 219 -0.44 -22.26 16.00
C GLU A 219 -0.33 -20.73 15.99
N ILE A 220 -1.38 -20.04 15.53
CA ILE A 220 -1.42 -18.59 15.36
C ILE A 220 -2.42 -18.02 16.36
N SER A 221 -1.99 -17.09 17.22
CA SER A 221 -2.90 -16.49 18.20
C SER A 221 -4.01 -15.67 17.52
N SER A 222 -3.67 -14.96 16.45
CA SER A 222 -4.64 -14.29 15.56
C SER A 222 -3.96 -13.83 14.27
N VAL A 223 -4.67 -13.90 13.15
CA VAL A 223 -4.36 -13.03 12.00
C VAL A 223 -4.86 -11.64 12.38
N ALA A 224 -3.95 -10.68 12.54
CA ALA A 224 -4.28 -9.40 13.14
C ALA A 224 -4.71 -8.33 12.12
N MET A 225 -4.13 -8.36 10.92
CA MET A 225 -4.40 -7.36 9.88
C MET A 225 -3.88 -7.80 8.49
N PRO A 226 -4.27 -7.10 7.41
CA PRO A 226 -3.64 -7.24 6.11
C PRO A 226 -2.15 -6.88 6.11
N THR A 227 -1.34 -7.53 5.27
CA THR A 227 0.10 -7.24 5.16
C THR A 227 0.40 -5.76 4.88
N PRO A 228 -0.26 -5.08 3.92
CA PRO A 228 0.00 -3.66 3.67
C PRO A 228 -0.37 -2.75 4.84
N GLN A 229 -1.39 -3.12 5.63
CA GLN A 229 -1.73 -2.38 6.86
C GLN A 229 -0.64 -2.55 7.91
N SER A 230 -0.05 -3.75 8.02
CA SER A 230 1.09 -3.99 8.92
C SER A 230 2.30 -3.13 8.56
N VAL A 231 2.65 -3.07 7.26
CA VAL A 231 3.74 -2.21 6.77
C VAL A 231 3.45 -0.73 7.05
N LEU A 232 2.22 -0.25 6.78
CA LEU A 232 1.84 1.13 7.09
C LEU A 232 1.95 1.44 8.58
N LYS A 233 1.56 0.51 9.45
CA LYS A 233 1.63 0.67 10.91
C LYS A 233 3.08 0.70 11.41
N ALA A 234 3.95 -0.13 10.85
CA ALA A 234 5.38 -0.09 11.13
C ALA A 234 5.98 1.27 10.75
N ALA A 235 5.69 1.75 9.55
CA ALA A 235 6.10 3.06 9.05
C ALA A 235 5.59 4.20 9.96
N GLU A 236 4.32 4.15 10.37
CA GLU A 236 3.71 5.18 11.20
C GLU A 236 4.38 5.26 12.58
N VAL A 237 4.61 4.12 13.23
CA VAL A 237 5.25 4.06 14.55
C VAL A 237 6.73 4.46 14.46
N LEU A 238 7.45 4.04 13.42
CA LEU A 238 8.84 4.47 13.19
C LEU A 238 8.96 5.99 13.00
N SER A 239 8.03 6.58 12.25
CA SER A 239 8.00 8.01 11.96
C SER A 239 7.64 8.85 13.19
N LYS A 240 6.55 8.50 13.89
CA LYS A 240 6.04 9.25 15.06
C LYS A 240 6.88 9.04 16.32
N GLY A 241 7.44 7.85 16.49
CA GLY A 241 7.98 7.43 17.77
C GLY A 241 6.89 7.12 18.80
N THR A 242 7.32 6.98 20.05
CA THR A 242 6.48 6.78 21.23
C THR A 242 6.92 7.74 22.33
N THR A 243 6.35 7.59 23.54
CA THR A 243 6.82 8.33 24.71
C THR A 243 8.27 7.97 25.10
N ASN A 244 8.75 6.78 24.76
CA ASN A 244 10.05 6.27 25.19
C ASN A 244 11.09 6.21 24.04
N GLU A 245 10.64 6.26 22.78
CA GLU A 245 11.50 6.15 21.61
C GLU A 245 11.23 7.29 20.64
N GLU A 246 12.27 8.06 20.31
CA GLU A 246 12.14 9.13 19.32
C GLU A 246 11.79 8.58 17.94
N GLY A 247 10.84 9.24 17.27
CA GLY A 247 10.53 8.97 15.87
C GLY A 247 11.61 9.50 14.93
N VAL A 248 11.58 9.05 13.68
CA VAL A 248 12.55 9.48 12.66
C VAL A 248 12.04 10.60 11.75
N GLY A 249 10.82 11.09 12.00
CA GLY A 249 10.17 12.10 11.19
C GLY A 249 9.54 11.53 9.92
N ASP A 250 9.31 12.39 8.93
CA ASP A 250 8.61 12.04 7.71
C ASP A 250 9.39 11.02 6.87
N LEU A 251 8.68 10.01 6.35
CA LEU A 251 9.29 8.94 5.59
C LEU A 251 8.38 8.41 4.47
N ILE A 252 9.01 7.82 3.46
CA ILE A 252 8.39 7.05 2.39
C ILE A 252 8.84 5.59 2.50
N VAL A 253 7.93 4.64 2.35
CA VAL A 253 8.23 3.22 2.11
C VAL A 253 7.78 2.84 0.70
N VAL A 254 8.68 2.23 -0.06
CA VAL A 254 8.45 1.73 -1.42
C VAL A 254 8.54 0.21 -1.41
N ASP A 255 7.41 -0.47 -1.64
CA ASP A 255 7.34 -1.94 -1.71
C ASP A 255 7.02 -2.38 -3.15
N VAL A 256 8.05 -2.84 -3.87
CA VAL A 256 7.89 -3.35 -5.25
C VAL A 256 7.67 -4.86 -5.21
N GLY A 257 6.43 -5.27 -5.43
CA GLY A 257 5.99 -6.66 -5.47
C GLY A 257 5.97 -7.26 -6.88
N GLY A 258 5.57 -8.53 -6.95
CA GLY A 258 5.38 -9.21 -8.24
C GLY A 258 4.15 -8.73 -9.02
N ALA A 259 3.11 -8.28 -8.33
CA ALA A 259 1.84 -7.86 -8.93
C ALA A 259 1.54 -6.38 -8.73
N THR A 260 2.01 -5.79 -7.64
CA THR A 260 1.69 -4.41 -7.26
C THR A 260 2.93 -3.71 -6.77
N THR A 261 2.88 -2.37 -6.84
CA THR A 261 3.82 -1.49 -6.15
C THR A 261 3.05 -0.67 -5.14
N ASP A 262 3.42 -0.81 -3.88
CA ASP A 262 2.78 -0.13 -2.76
C ASP A 262 3.67 1.02 -2.29
N ILE A 263 3.08 2.22 -2.17
CA ILE A 263 3.77 3.41 -1.65
C ILE A 263 3.09 3.83 -0.37
N HIS A 264 3.86 3.87 0.73
CA HIS A 264 3.41 4.35 2.02
C HIS A 264 4.13 5.66 2.35
N THR A 265 3.40 6.66 2.82
CA THR A 265 4.01 7.88 3.35
C THR A 265 3.47 8.20 4.71
N VAL A 266 4.36 8.71 5.56
CA VAL A 266 4.02 9.22 6.88
C VAL A 266 4.58 10.62 6.99
N GLY A 267 3.70 11.58 7.21
CA GLY A 267 3.98 13.01 7.14
C GLY A 267 2.77 13.77 6.60
N TRP A 268 2.57 15.01 7.03
CA TRP A 268 1.44 15.84 6.58
C TRP A 268 1.57 16.23 5.11
N GLY A 269 2.80 16.44 4.64
CA GLY A 269 3.06 16.90 3.27
C GLY A 269 2.46 18.27 2.99
N ASP A 270 2.48 19.14 4.00
CA ASP A 270 2.09 20.54 3.87
C ASP A 270 3.02 21.27 2.89
N PRO A 271 2.56 22.37 2.26
CA PRO A 271 3.37 23.09 1.32
C PRO A 271 4.70 23.56 1.92
N THR A 272 5.81 23.17 1.28
CA THR A 272 7.17 23.53 1.72
C THR A 272 7.57 24.96 1.36
N LYS A 273 6.83 25.61 0.44
CA LYS A 273 7.11 26.95 -0.07
C LYS A 273 6.01 27.96 0.29
N PRO A 274 6.36 29.20 0.67
CA PRO A 274 5.39 30.28 0.83
C PRO A 274 4.60 30.57 -0.46
N GLY A 275 3.34 30.97 -0.33
CA GLY A 275 2.49 31.33 -1.49
C GLY A 275 1.89 30.13 -2.24
N VAL A 276 2.07 28.92 -1.70
CA VAL A 276 1.39 27.70 -2.15
C VAL A 276 0.17 27.47 -1.25
N PHE A 277 -1.00 27.25 -1.84
CA PHE A 277 -2.22 26.89 -1.11
C PHE A 277 -2.69 25.49 -1.51
N THR A 278 -3.27 24.76 -0.55
CA THR A 278 -3.76 23.38 -0.77
C THR A 278 -5.15 23.39 -1.42
N VAL A 279 -5.35 22.50 -2.39
CA VAL A 279 -6.62 22.30 -3.09
C VAL A 279 -7.02 20.82 -3.06
N GLY A 280 -8.30 20.57 -2.84
CA GLY A 280 -8.89 19.23 -2.78
C GLY A 280 -9.09 18.74 -1.35
N LEU A 281 -9.22 17.43 -1.21
CA LEU A 281 -9.40 16.76 0.07
C LEU A 281 -8.09 16.70 0.86
N GLU A 282 -8.16 16.96 2.17
CA GLU A 282 -7.04 16.85 3.10
C GLU A 282 -6.35 15.49 2.98
N GLU A 283 -5.02 15.50 2.90
CA GLU A 283 -4.22 14.28 2.80
C GLU A 283 -4.02 13.66 4.19
N PRO A 284 -4.19 12.33 4.35
CA PRO A 284 -4.02 11.70 5.64
C PRO A 284 -2.55 11.66 6.04
N PHE A 285 -2.25 11.86 7.34
CA PHE A 285 -0.89 11.78 7.87
C PHE A 285 -0.17 10.48 7.45
N ALA A 286 -0.82 9.33 7.65
CA ALA A 286 -0.37 8.03 7.14
C ALA A 286 -1.19 7.66 5.89
N LYS A 287 -0.53 7.67 4.73
CA LYS A 287 -1.15 7.41 3.41
C LYS A 287 -0.56 6.16 2.78
N ARG A 288 -1.42 5.38 2.12
CA ARG A 288 -1.02 4.29 1.23
C ARG A 288 -1.68 4.48 -0.13
N THR A 289 -0.91 4.29 -1.20
CA THR A 289 -1.46 3.98 -2.53
C THR A 289 -0.93 2.65 -3.02
N VAL A 290 -1.66 2.01 -3.93
CA VAL A 290 -1.24 0.76 -4.56
C VAL A 290 -1.45 0.85 -6.06
N GLU A 291 -0.39 0.64 -6.81
CA GLU A 291 -0.39 0.62 -8.27
C GLU A 291 -0.55 -0.84 -8.72
N GLY A 292 -1.78 -1.18 -9.12
CA GLY A 292 -2.14 -2.55 -9.54
C GLY A 292 -1.58 -2.96 -10.90
N ASP A 293 -1.22 -1.97 -11.72
CA ASP A 293 -0.62 -2.10 -13.05
C ASP A 293 0.91 -2.12 -13.02
N LEU A 294 1.55 -1.90 -11.86
CA LEU A 294 2.99 -1.80 -11.73
C LEU A 294 3.56 -2.89 -10.83
N GLY A 295 4.13 -3.94 -11.42
CA GLY A 295 4.72 -5.05 -10.66
C GLY A 295 5.64 -5.93 -11.49
N MET A 296 6.57 -6.62 -10.82
CA MET A 296 7.72 -7.28 -11.45
C MET A 296 7.40 -8.53 -12.27
N ARG A 297 6.22 -9.12 -12.10
CA ARG A 297 5.82 -10.42 -12.66
C ARG A 297 4.39 -10.35 -13.22
N TYR A 298 3.37 -10.57 -12.39
CA TYR A 298 1.95 -10.62 -12.81
C TYR A 298 1.47 -9.39 -13.56
N SER A 299 2.09 -8.24 -13.33
CA SER A 299 1.74 -6.97 -14.00
C SER A 299 2.86 -6.47 -14.92
N SER A 300 3.81 -7.33 -15.31
CA SER A 300 4.96 -6.90 -16.12
C SER A 300 4.56 -6.35 -17.48
N MET A 301 3.56 -6.94 -18.13
CA MET A 301 3.02 -6.41 -19.39
C MET A 301 2.34 -5.05 -19.21
N SER A 302 1.65 -4.83 -18.10
CA SER A 302 1.06 -3.52 -17.79
C SER A 302 2.15 -2.46 -17.52
N VAL A 303 3.29 -2.85 -16.93
CA VAL A 303 4.47 -1.97 -16.80
C VAL A 303 5.02 -1.58 -18.18
N TYR A 304 5.08 -2.54 -19.12
CA TYR A 304 5.50 -2.25 -20.50
C TYR A 304 4.59 -1.22 -21.18
N GLU A 305 3.28 -1.40 -21.07
CA GLU A 305 2.27 -0.47 -21.60
C GLU A 305 2.36 0.92 -20.95
N ALA A 306 2.51 0.98 -19.62
CA ALA A 306 2.55 2.23 -18.87
C ALA A 306 3.85 3.03 -19.06
N SER A 307 4.98 2.35 -19.21
CA SER A 307 6.30 2.98 -19.31
C SER A 307 6.60 3.49 -20.71
N GLY A 308 6.23 2.72 -21.73
CA GLY A 308 6.64 2.91 -23.11
C GLY A 308 8.16 2.89 -23.31
N MET A 309 8.57 2.87 -24.58
CA MET A 309 10.00 2.76 -24.92
C MET A 309 10.86 3.94 -24.44
N ARG A 310 10.26 5.13 -24.27
CA ARG A 310 11.00 6.32 -23.83
C ARG A 310 11.49 6.16 -22.39
N MET A 311 10.67 5.62 -21.50
CA MET A 311 11.04 5.50 -20.09
C MET A 311 12.02 4.36 -19.86
N LEU A 312 11.84 3.23 -20.54
CA LEU A 312 12.79 2.12 -20.49
C LEU A 312 14.20 2.53 -20.93
N ARG A 313 14.32 3.31 -22.03
CA ARG A 313 15.59 3.86 -22.49
C ARG A 313 16.30 4.80 -21.50
N LYS A 314 15.58 5.34 -20.51
CA LYS A 314 16.19 6.16 -19.45
C LYS A 314 17.00 5.32 -18.47
N TYR A 315 16.63 4.05 -18.29
CA TYR A 315 17.21 3.18 -17.26
C TYR A 315 17.96 1.97 -17.82
N LEU A 316 17.81 1.68 -19.12
CA LEU A 316 18.44 0.53 -19.76
C LEU A 316 18.87 0.84 -21.20
N ASP A 317 20.04 0.33 -21.58
CA ASP A 317 20.45 0.26 -22.98
C ASP A 317 19.65 -0.84 -23.70
N VAL A 318 18.51 -0.43 -24.26
CA VAL A 318 17.57 -1.34 -24.94
C VAL A 318 18.12 -1.95 -26.24
N SER A 319 19.26 -1.49 -26.76
CA SER A 319 19.83 -2.04 -28.01
C SER A 319 20.21 -3.52 -27.90
N LYS A 320 20.36 -4.02 -26.66
CA LYS A 320 20.74 -5.39 -26.34
C LYS A 320 19.55 -6.32 -26.06
N TYR A 321 18.31 -5.80 -26.08
CA TYR A 321 17.13 -6.52 -25.64
C TYR A 321 16.00 -6.44 -26.68
N ASN A 322 15.12 -7.43 -26.68
CA ASN A 322 13.77 -7.26 -27.19
C ASN A 322 12.83 -6.99 -26.00
N PRO A 323 12.43 -5.74 -25.72
CA PRO A 323 11.69 -5.41 -24.50
C PRO A 323 10.39 -6.20 -24.34
N GLU A 324 9.62 -6.36 -25.41
CA GLU A 324 8.33 -7.06 -25.35
C GLU A 324 8.50 -8.52 -24.92
N GLU A 325 9.50 -9.21 -25.48
CA GLU A 325 9.84 -10.59 -25.09
C GLU A 325 10.32 -10.68 -23.64
N GLU A 326 11.13 -9.73 -23.18
CA GLU A 326 11.62 -9.69 -21.80
C GLU A 326 10.51 -9.45 -20.77
N TYR A 327 9.53 -8.59 -21.09
CA TYR A 327 8.35 -8.38 -20.26
C TYR A 327 7.44 -9.62 -20.25
N LEU A 328 7.22 -10.23 -21.42
CA LEU A 328 6.40 -11.44 -21.57
C LEU A 328 7.02 -12.63 -20.82
N LYS A 329 8.34 -12.82 -20.92
CA LYS A 329 9.09 -13.85 -20.18
C LYS A 329 8.79 -13.80 -18.68
N ARG A 330 8.75 -12.61 -18.09
CA ARG A 330 8.45 -12.37 -16.66
C ARG A 330 6.98 -12.54 -16.30
N TYR A 331 6.09 -12.23 -17.25
CA TYR A 331 4.65 -12.42 -17.09
C TYR A 331 4.29 -13.90 -17.03
N GLU A 332 4.82 -14.69 -17.98
CA GLU A 332 4.53 -16.12 -18.09
C GLU A 332 5.23 -16.94 -16.99
N ASN A 333 6.38 -16.50 -16.48
CA ASN A 333 7.18 -17.20 -15.48
C ASN A 333 7.26 -16.43 -14.16
N THR A 334 6.20 -16.45 -13.36
CA THR A 334 6.13 -15.68 -12.10
C THR A 334 7.12 -16.12 -11.02
N SER A 335 7.64 -17.34 -11.10
CA SER A 335 8.71 -17.86 -10.23
C SER A 335 10.13 -17.52 -10.72
N PHE A 336 10.26 -16.80 -11.84
CA PHE A 336 11.55 -16.45 -12.43
C PHE A 336 12.38 -15.57 -11.48
N VAL A 337 13.63 -15.99 -11.27
CA VAL A 337 14.64 -15.27 -10.49
C VAL A 337 15.80 -14.95 -11.42
N SER A 338 16.11 -13.67 -11.57
CA SER A 338 17.21 -13.19 -12.40
C SER A 338 18.55 -13.60 -11.80
N THR A 339 19.38 -14.29 -12.59
CA THR A 339 20.72 -14.72 -12.17
C THR A 339 21.83 -14.27 -13.12
N THR A 340 21.48 -13.86 -14.34
CA THR A 340 22.45 -13.33 -15.32
C THR A 340 22.55 -11.81 -15.19
N PRO A 341 23.70 -11.19 -15.49
CA PRO A 341 23.84 -9.73 -15.47
C PRO A 341 22.80 -9.01 -16.33
N GLU A 342 22.45 -9.58 -17.48
CA GLU A 342 21.44 -9.03 -18.40
C GLU A 342 20.04 -9.07 -17.80
N ASP A 343 19.63 -10.19 -17.19
CA ASP A 343 18.32 -10.31 -16.54
C ASP A 343 18.23 -9.44 -15.29
N ILE A 344 19.34 -9.28 -14.54
CA ILE A 344 19.42 -8.39 -13.38
C ILE A 344 19.25 -6.94 -13.83
N ALA A 345 20.01 -6.50 -14.84
CA ALA A 345 19.92 -5.13 -15.35
C ALA A 345 18.51 -4.80 -15.87
N PHE A 346 17.84 -5.76 -16.52
CA PHE A 346 16.46 -5.58 -16.96
C PHE A 346 15.47 -5.51 -15.77
N ASP A 347 15.59 -6.39 -14.77
CA ASP A 347 14.77 -6.32 -13.55
C ASP A 347 14.98 -5.00 -12.79
N GLU A 348 16.21 -4.51 -12.69
CA GLU A 348 16.51 -3.23 -12.03
C GLU A 348 15.93 -2.05 -12.80
N ALA A 349 16.01 -2.05 -14.13
CA ALA A 349 15.39 -1.01 -14.96
C ALA A 349 13.86 -1.02 -14.84
N MET A 350 13.25 -2.20 -14.84
CA MET A 350 11.82 -2.38 -14.62
C MET A 350 11.40 -1.93 -13.22
N ALA A 351 12.21 -2.21 -12.18
CA ALA A 351 11.97 -1.73 -10.83
C ALA A 351 12.04 -0.20 -10.75
N LYS A 352 13.05 0.43 -11.37
CA LYS A 352 13.17 1.91 -11.47
C LYS A 352 11.91 2.54 -12.07
N ILE A 353 11.34 1.93 -13.11
CA ILE A 353 10.07 2.36 -13.71
C ILE A 353 8.90 2.27 -12.72
N CYS A 354 8.76 1.12 -12.05
CA CYS A 354 7.71 0.91 -11.05
C CYS A 354 7.79 1.95 -9.93
N VAL A 355 9.00 2.19 -9.41
CA VAL A 355 9.26 3.19 -8.37
C VAL A 355 8.92 4.61 -8.86
N ASP A 356 9.44 5.05 -10.01
CA ASP A 356 9.23 6.40 -10.53
C ASP A 356 7.75 6.71 -10.74
N LEU A 357 7.04 5.82 -11.46
CA LEU A 357 5.61 6.00 -11.74
C LEU A 357 4.76 5.95 -10.46
N SER A 358 5.04 5.02 -9.55
CA SER A 358 4.25 4.86 -8.33
C SER A 358 4.43 6.04 -7.39
N VAL A 359 5.67 6.50 -7.17
CA VAL A 359 5.93 7.66 -6.32
C VAL A 359 5.39 8.93 -6.97
N LYS A 360 5.48 9.07 -8.30
CA LYS A 360 4.86 10.19 -9.02
C LYS A 360 3.33 10.25 -8.84
N ARG A 361 2.65 9.11 -8.92
CA ARG A 361 1.18 9.02 -8.72
C ARG A 361 0.79 9.22 -7.25
N HIS A 362 1.66 8.86 -6.31
CA HIS A 362 1.44 9.01 -4.88
C HIS A 362 1.66 10.45 -4.39
N ALA A 363 2.73 11.08 -4.87
CA ALA A 363 3.12 12.45 -4.55
C ALA A 363 2.08 13.45 -5.08
N GLY A 364 2.06 14.61 -4.46
CA GLY A 364 1.29 15.73 -4.95
C GLY A 364 1.90 16.38 -6.18
N VAL A 365 1.14 17.31 -6.73
CA VAL A 365 1.58 18.20 -7.80
C VAL A 365 1.36 19.65 -7.39
N VAL A 366 2.21 20.52 -7.91
CA VAL A 366 2.07 21.96 -7.80
C VAL A 366 1.82 22.57 -9.17
N GLU A 367 0.82 23.44 -9.27
CA GLU A 367 0.42 24.10 -10.51
C GLU A 367 0.33 25.62 -10.32
N PRO A 368 0.75 26.42 -11.30
CA PRO A 368 0.58 27.87 -11.24
C PRO A 368 -0.88 28.25 -11.46
N VAL A 369 -1.40 29.10 -10.57
CA VAL A 369 -2.72 29.73 -10.66
C VAL A 369 -2.52 31.23 -10.86
N TYR A 370 -2.99 31.71 -12.02
CA TYR A 370 -2.85 33.11 -12.41
C TYR A 370 -3.97 33.95 -11.78
N SER A 371 -3.61 34.81 -10.84
CA SER A 371 -4.52 35.76 -10.20
C SER A 371 -4.27 37.19 -10.67
N THR A 372 -5.19 38.11 -10.36
CA THR A 372 -5.03 39.55 -10.65
C THR A 372 -3.88 40.19 -9.89
N THR A 373 -3.40 39.56 -8.81
CA THR A 373 -2.28 40.01 -7.97
C THR A 373 -0.95 39.34 -8.30
N GLY A 374 -0.92 38.43 -9.29
CA GLY A 374 0.29 37.69 -9.68
C GLY A 374 0.06 36.17 -9.73
N VAL A 375 1.15 35.42 -9.91
CA VAL A 375 1.13 33.96 -9.90
C VAL A 375 1.17 33.48 -8.46
N VAL A 376 0.16 32.71 -8.07
CA VAL A 376 0.15 31.89 -6.84
C VAL A 376 0.20 30.43 -7.24
N TYR A 377 0.52 29.53 -6.32
CA TYR A 377 0.62 28.10 -6.64
C TYR A 377 -0.42 27.31 -5.88
N SER A 378 -1.06 26.36 -6.56
CA SER A 378 -1.95 25.40 -5.92
C SER A 378 -1.26 24.05 -5.81
N GLN A 379 -1.24 23.50 -4.61
CA GLN A 379 -0.82 22.13 -4.35
C GLN A 379 -2.06 21.22 -4.31
N ARG A 380 -2.00 20.10 -5.03
CA ARG A 380 -2.94 18.98 -4.90
C ARG A 380 -2.18 17.75 -4.45
N GLY A 381 -2.61 17.09 -3.38
CA GLY A 381 -1.90 15.95 -2.79
C GLY A 381 -0.78 16.36 -1.83
N LYS A 382 0.08 15.40 -1.47
CA LYS A 382 1.15 15.62 -0.48
C LYS A 382 2.40 16.23 -1.12
N ASP A 383 2.94 17.27 -0.50
CA ASP A 383 4.31 17.70 -0.79
C ASP A 383 5.30 16.75 -0.13
N LEU A 384 6.04 15.97 -0.92
CA LEU A 384 7.05 15.06 -0.40
C LEU A 384 8.47 15.62 -0.59
N SER A 385 8.62 16.87 -1.07
CA SER A 385 9.89 17.45 -1.48
C SER A 385 10.96 17.40 -0.39
N ASP A 386 10.55 17.61 0.87
CA ASP A 386 11.44 17.65 2.03
C ASP A 386 11.61 16.32 2.76
N VAL A 387 10.91 15.26 2.34
CA VAL A 387 11.05 13.93 2.96
C VAL A 387 12.47 13.42 2.78
N LYS A 388 13.13 13.10 3.90
CA LYS A 388 14.55 12.71 3.93
C LYS A 388 14.77 11.21 4.00
N ILE A 389 13.76 10.42 4.34
CA ILE A 389 13.90 8.97 4.54
C ILE A 389 13.07 8.24 3.50
N LEU A 390 13.73 7.45 2.67
CA LEU A 390 13.08 6.57 1.71
C LEU A 390 13.56 5.13 1.92
N ILE A 391 12.64 4.27 2.39
CA ILE A 391 12.90 2.88 2.72
C ILE A 391 12.36 1.99 1.59
N GLY A 392 13.24 1.23 0.97
CA GLY A 392 12.87 0.23 -0.02
C GLY A 392 12.63 -1.14 0.61
N THR A 393 11.59 -1.83 0.14
CA THR A 393 11.36 -3.25 0.41
C THR A 393 10.82 -3.92 -0.86
N GLY A 394 10.45 -5.20 -0.78
CA GLY A 394 10.07 -5.98 -1.94
C GLY A 394 11.26 -6.74 -2.55
N GLY A 395 10.94 -7.81 -3.29
CA GLY A 395 11.94 -8.82 -3.67
C GLY A 395 13.09 -8.25 -4.52
N VAL A 396 12.77 -7.40 -5.50
CA VAL A 396 13.77 -6.83 -6.41
C VAL A 396 14.71 -5.83 -5.70
N ILE A 397 14.19 -5.07 -4.73
CA ILE A 397 14.98 -4.09 -3.99
C ILE A 397 15.83 -4.79 -2.91
N VAL A 398 15.24 -5.67 -2.11
CA VAL A 398 15.93 -6.35 -1.00
C VAL A 398 17.12 -7.20 -1.48
N ASN A 399 17.00 -7.82 -2.66
CA ASN A 399 18.04 -8.71 -3.21
C ASN A 399 18.96 -8.03 -4.24
N SER A 400 18.78 -6.74 -4.53
CA SER A 400 19.69 -5.98 -5.40
C SER A 400 20.87 -5.44 -4.58
N ASP A 401 22.05 -5.44 -5.20
CA ASP A 401 23.24 -4.76 -4.67
C ASP A 401 23.21 -3.25 -5.00
N ASN A 402 22.39 -2.84 -5.98
CA ASN A 402 22.19 -1.46 -6.44
C ASN A 402 20.82 -0.90 -6.03
N PHE A 403 20.35 -1.27 -4.83
CA PHE A 403 19.02 -0.87 -4.36
C PHE A 403 18.85 0.65 -4.31
N ASP A 404 19.90 1.40 -4.00
CA ASP A 404 19.95 2.86 -3.96
C ASP A 404 19.69 3.45 -5.36
N GLU A 405 20.25 2.86 -6.42
CA GLU A 405 19.93 3.29 -7.78
C GLU A 405 18.45 3.05 -8.12
N ILE A 406 17.87 1.93 -7.68
CA ILE A 406 16.44 1.65 -7.89
C ILE A 406 15.59 2.71 -7.19
N LEU A 407 15.88 2.98 -5.91
CA LEU A 407 15.15 3.94 -5.11
C LEU A 407 15.36 5.39 -5.57
N SER A 408 16.50 5.70 -6.19
CA SER A 408 16.77 7.03 -6.74
C SER A 408 15.76 7.47 -7.81
N ALA A 409 15.09 6.52 -8.47
CA ALA A 409 14.02 6.81 -9.42
C ALA A 409 12.80 7.49 -8.77
N ALA A 410 12.64 7.36 -7.44
CA ALA A 410 11.61 8.05 -6.66
C ALA A 410 11.86 9.55 -6.52
N SER A 411 13.09 10.01 -6.75
CA SER A 411 13.47 11.40 -6.49
C SER A 411 12.93 12.36 -7.54
N PHE A 412 12.81 13.64 -7.14
CA PHE A 412 12.45 14.75 -8.02
C PHE A 412 13.38 14.81 -9.24
N ARG A 413 12.84 15.24 -10.36
CA ARG A 413 13.60 15.42 -11.60
C ARG A 413 13.30 16.77 -12.23
N PRO A 414 14.32 17.49 -12.75
CA PRO A 414 14.11 18.78 -13.41
C PRO A 414 13.23 18.72 -14.67
N ASP A 415 13.08 17.56 -15.30
CA ASP A 415 12.18 17.38 -16.46
C ASP A 415 10.69 17.27 -16.07
N ASP A 416 10.36 17.33 -14.78
CA ASP A 416 8.99 17.26 -14.24
C ASP A 416 8.78 18.25 -13.08
N LEU A 417 8.87 19.55 -13.39
CA LEU A 417 8.89 20.66 -12.41
C LEU A 417 7.66 20.71 -11.48
N ASN A 418 6.50 20.23 -11.94
CA ASN A 418 5.27 20.26 -11.16
C ASN A 418 5.19 19.12 -10.14
N SER A 419 6.11 18.15 -10.18
CA SER A 419 6.09 16.99 -9.30
C SER A 419 6.62 17.35 -7.90
N LEU A 420 5.89 16.96 -6.86
CA LEU A 420 6.33 17.10 -5.46
C LEU A 420 6.99 15.83 -4.93
N LYS A 421 7.74 15.13 -5.79
CA LYS A 421 8.58 13.99 -5.40
C LYS A 421 9.72 14.45 -4.46
N PRO A 422 10.24 13.56 -3.59
CA PRO A 422 11.33 13.90 -2.67
C PRO A 422 12.56 14.38 -3.42
N ARG A 423 13.17 15.49 -2.99
CA ARG A 423 14.32 16.08 -3.70
C ARG A 423 15.63 15.39 -3.35
N PHE A 424 15.90 15.25 -2.06
CA PHE A 424 17.16 14.72 -1.55
C PHE A 424 16.92 13.71 -0.42
N PRO A 425 16.27 12.56 -0.70
CA PRO A 425 16.12 11.52 0.30
C PRO A 425 17.41 10.72 0.47
N ASP A 426 17.68 10.28 1.71
CA ASP A 426 18.57 9.16 2.00
C ASP A 426 17.84 7.84 1.71
N TYR A 427 18.57 6.88 1.15
CA TYR A 427 18.02 5.58 0.78
C TYR A 427 18.36 4.51 1.83
N TYR A 428 17.36 3.73 2.21
CA TYR A 428 17.47 2.62 3.15
C TYR A 428 16.78 1.39 2.56
N VAL A 429 17.12 0.20 3.05
CA VAL A 429 16.51 -1.05 2.57
C VAL A 429 16.14 -1.95 3.74
N ASP A 430 14.94 -2.53 3.68
CA ASP A 430 14.48 -3.57 4.59
C ASP A 430 15.17 -4.91 4.26
N LYS A 431 16.49 -4.99 4.47
CA LYS A 431 17.33 -6.10 3.99
C LYS A 431 16.89 -7.46 4.56
N ARG A 432 16.29 -7.46 5.75
CA ARG A 432 15.78 -8.67 6.43
C ARG A 432 14.30 -8.94 6.19
N TYR A 433 13.61 -8.08 5.43
CA TYR A 433 12.20 -8.17 5.08
C TYR A 433 11.26 -8.20 6.31
N ILE A 434 11.53 -7.32 7.27
CA ILE A 434 10.92 -7.32 8.60
C ILE A 434 9.78 -6.31 8.75
N LEU A 435 9.53 -5.39 7.81
CA LEU A 435 8.53 -4.33 8.00
C LEU A 435 7.14 -4.86 8.36
N SER A 436 6.68 -5.93 7.70
CA SER A 436 5.39 -6.54 8.03
C SER A 436 5.37 -7.21 9.41
N ALA A 437 6.51 -7.76 9.87
CA ALA A 437 6.64 -8.30 11.23
C ALA A 437 6.68 -7.18 12.29
N MET A 438 7.36 -6.06 12.00
CA MET A 438 7.43 -4.90 12.89
C MET A 438 6.05 -4.27 13.09
N GLY A 439 5.23 -4.23 12.04
CA GLY A 439 3.84 -3.78 12.16
C GLY A 439 3.01 -4.62 13.14
N LEU A 440 3.23 -5.93 13.18
CA LEU A 440 2.62 -6.83 14.15
C LEU A 440 3.22 -6.64 15.56
N LEU A 441 4.54 -6.46 15.67
CA LEU A 441 5.22 -6.21 16.94
C LEU A 441 4.70 -4.93 17.60
N THR A 442 4.35 -3.89 16.83
CA THR A 442 3.78 -2.64 17.39
C THR A 442 2.47 -2.83 18.16
N MET A 443 1.76 -3.95 17.96
CA MET A 443 0.55 -4.29 18.73
C MET A 443 0.87 -4.89 20.11
N ILE A 444 2.12 -5.27 20.34
CA ILE A 444 2.59 -5.88 21.58
C ILE A 444 3.52 -4.89 22.29
N ASP A 445 4.55 -4.42 21.59
CA ASP A 445 5.59 -3.53 22.11
C ASP A 445 6.06 -2.58 20.98
N PRO A 446 5.50 -1.36 20.90
CA PRO A 446 5.88 -0.38 19.88
C PRO A 446 7.31 0.16 20.08
N ASP A 447 7.81 0.22 21.32
CA ASP A 447 9.14 0.74 21.62
C ASP A 447 10.21 -0.23 21.08
N MET A 448 10.04 -1.52 21.35
CA MET A 448 10.91 -2.58 20.81
C MET A 448 10.89 -2.60 19.28
N ALA A 449 9.72 -2.41 18.66
CA ALA A 449 9.62 -2.35 17.20
C ALA A 449 10.45 -1.20 16.61
N ILE A 450 10.43 -0.02 17.23
CA ILE A 450 11.22 1.13 16.79
C ILE A 450 12.72 0.82 16.90
N ARG A 451 13.17 0.30 18.04
CA ARG A 451 14.59 -0.04 18.26
C ARG A 451 15.10 -1.06 17.23
N ILE A 452 14.31 -2.10 16.95
CA ILE A 452 14.64 -3.11 15.94
C ILE A 452 14.66 -2.48 14.54
N MET A 453 13.67 -1.66 14.16
CA MET A 453 13.67 -1.01 12.84
C MET A 453 14.87 -0.07 12.66
N LYS A 454 15.21 0.74 13.67
CA LYS A 454 16.40 1.59 13.63
C LYS A 454 17.67 0.75 13.41
N LYS A 455 17.85 -0.31 14.19
CA LYS A 455 19.02 -1.20 14.12
C LYS A 455 19.16 -1.97 12.80
N TYR A 456 18.06 -2.45 12.22
CA TYR A 456 18.14 -3.36 11.07
C TYR A 456 17.77 -2.72 9.72
N ILE A 457 17.17 -1.53 9.70
CA ILE A 457 16.81 -0.80 8.47
C ILE A 457 17.63 0.49 8.35
N LEU A 458 17.73 1.30 9.40
CA LEU A 458 18.39 2.61 9.27
C LEU A 458 19.92 2.53 9.23
N ASP A 459 20.50 1.42 9.69
CA ASP A 459 21.92 1.13 9.55
C ASP A 459 22.34 0.81 8.10
N THR A 460 21.40 0.61 7.16
CA THR A 460 21.69 0.33 5.75
C THR A 460 21.85 1.60 4.90
N LYS A 461 22.05 2.75 5.52
CA LYS A 461 22.00 4.07 4.88
C LYS A 461 22.97 4.19 3.70
N VAL A 462 22.43 4.57 2.54
CA VAL A 462 23.21 5.12 1.43
C VAL A 462 22.82 6.59 1.27
N LYS A 463 23.79 7.49 1.51
CA LYS A 463 23.57 8.92 1.34
C LYS A 463 23.43 9.26 -0.14
N ASN A 464 22.43 10.06 -0.48
CA ASN A 464 22.35 10.63 -1.81
C ASN A 464 23.43 11.71 -1.98
N THR A 465 24.48 11.42 -2.75
CA THR A 465 25.61 12.34 -3.00
C THR A 465 25.33 13.36 -4.10
N SER A 466 24.14 13.35 -4.71
CA SER A 466 23.77 14.30 -5.77
C SER A 466 23.18 15.63 -5.26
N MET A 467 23.37 15.96 -3.97
CA MET A 467 23.12 17.32 -3.49
C MET A 467 24.02 18.28 -4.27
N PRO A 468 23.46 19.31 -4.94
CA PRO A 468 24.26 20.46 -5.32
C PRO A 468 24.87 21.03 -4.03
N GLU A 469 26.15 21.40 -4.05
CA GLU A 469 26.69 22.35 -3.06
C GLU A 469 25.75 23.57 -3.02
N GLU A 470 25.59 24.19 -1.84
CA GLU A 470 24.52 25.14 -1.41
C GLU A 470 24.22 26.38 -2.30
N ASP A 471 24.61 26.43 -3.57
CA ASP A 471 24.52 27.57 -4.48
C ASP A 471 23.59 27.38 -5.71
N GLU A 472 22.64 26.43 -5.70
CA GLU A 472 21.56 26.47 -6.71
C GLU A 472 20.44 27.42 -6.27
N PRO A 473 20.17 28.53 -6.99
CA PRO A 473 19.05 29.40 -6.68
C PRO A 473 17.77 28.59 -6.81
N ALA A 474 16.90 28.70 -5.81
CA ALA A 474 15.59 28.06 -5.76
C ALA A 474 14.85 28.26 -7.09
N MET A 475 14.93 27.28 -7.99
CA MET A 475 14.11 27.25 -9.18
C MET A 475 12.72 26.83 -8.74
N ILE A 476 11.86 27.86 -8.71
CA ILE A 476 10.39 27.96 -8.70
C ILE A 476 9.64 26.87 -7.94
#